data_AF-A0A2S0MNA8-F1
#
_entry.id   AF-A0A2S0MNA8-F1
#
_cell.length_a   1.000
_cell.length_b   1.000
_cell.length_c   1.000
_cell.angle_alpha   90.00
_cell.angle_beta   90.00
_cell.angle_gamma   90.00
#
_symmetry.space_group_name_H-M   'P 1'
#
loop_
_entity.id
_entity.type
_entity.pdbx_description
1 polymer ?
#
loop_
_entity_poly.entity_id
_entity_poly.type
_entity_poly.pdbx_seq_one_letter_code
_entity_poly.pdbx_strand_id
1 'polypeptide(L)'
;MTDLLDLMREPPVTLPVFDALGVIQGEIDETLRLTHPRMAWDRARIELHRHTDGLWMWSVSFHADGRGSGYRVGPKWGHFAKSREDALHWAVDELLTRLESVEGKNADLIRAWARGLA
;
A
#
# COMPACT_ATOMS: atom_id res chain seq x y z
N MET A 1 2.19 12.21 -13.53
CA MET A 1 3.12 13.34 -13.74
C MET A 1 4.33 13.02 -12.89
N THR A 2 5.41 12.54 -13.51
CA THR A 2 6.60 12.04 -12.80
C THR A 2 7.37 13.22 -12.20
N ASP A 3 7.59 13.23 -10.89
CA ASP A 3 8.37 14.25 -10.20
C ASP A 3 9.87 13.91 -10.23
N LEU A 4 10.74 14.91 -10.03
CA LEU A 4 12.19 14.73 -9.97
C LEU A 4 12.61 13.81 -8.82
N LEU A 5 11.86 13.81 -7.72
CA LEU A 5 12.08 12.89 -6.60
C LEU A 5 11.72 11.45 -6.96
N ASP A 6 10.72 11.24 -7.84
CA ASP A 6 10.38 9.91 -8.35
C ASP A 6 11.51 9.31 -9.18
N LEU A 7 12.28 10.15 -9.89
CA LEU A 7 13.45 9.70 -10.66
C LEU A 7 14.61 9.21 -9.78
N MET A 8 14.62 9.57 -8.49
CA MET A 8 15.59 9.08 -7.51
C MET A 8 15.11 7.83 -6.77
N ARG A 9 13.86 7.41 -6.96
CA ARG A 9 13.29 6.22 -6.33
C ARG A 9 13.82 4.98 -7.01
N GLU A 10 14.16 3.99 -6.20
CA GLU A 10 14.49 2.68 -6.75
C GLU A 10 13.23 1.95 -7.20
N PRO A 11 13.27 1.28 -8.37
CA PRO A 11 12.14 0.52 -8.88
C PRO A 11 11.76 -0.60 -7.90
N PRO A 12 10.49 -1.04 -7.89
CA PRO A 12 10.08 -2.14 -7.04
C PRO A 12 10.83 -3.41 -7.46
N VAL A 13 11.26 -4.17 -6.46
CA VAL A 13 11.90 -5.47 -6.65
C VAL A 13 10.80 -6.51 -6.75
N THR A 14 10.55 -7.01 -7.96
CA THR A 14 9.61 -8.12 -8.15
C THR A 14 10.34 -9.44 -7.89
N LEU A 15 10.09 -10.05 -6.74
CA LEU A 15 10.50 -11.43 -6.47
C LEU A 15 9.41 -12.40 -6.96
N PRO A 16 9.75 -13.66 -7.31
CA PRO A 16 8.76 -14.66 -7.62
C PRO A 16 7.72 -14.76 -6.50
N VAL A 17 6.44 -14.84 -6.86
CA VAL A 17 5.36 -15.09 -5.91
C VAL A 17 5.57 -16.48 -5.31
N PHE A 18 5.88 -16.54 -4.02
CA PHE A 18 5.94 -17.78 -3.28
C PHE A 18 4.66 -17.92 -2.46
N ASP A 19 3.62 -18.52 -3.05
CA ASP A 19 2.34 -18.76 -2.36
C ASP A 19 2.51 -19.51 -1.02
N ALA A 20 3.54 -20.36 -0.94
CA ALA A 20 3.90 -21.10 0.28
C ALA A 20 4.38 -20.20 1.44
N LEU A 21 4.91 -19.00 1.16
CA LEU A 21 5.36 -18.08 2.21
C LEU A 21 4.22 -17.28 2.85
N GLY A 22 3.05 -17.25 2.22
CA GLY A 22 1.83 -16.69 2.80
C GLY A 22 1.88 -15.18 3.10
N VAL A 23 0.99 -14.75 3.99
CA VAL A 23 0.91 -13.36 4.50
C VAL A 23 1.40 -13.32 5.95
N ILE A 24 1.84 -12.15 6.41
CA ILE A 24 2.32 -11.96 7.78
C ILE A 24 1.18 -12.19 8.77
N GLN A 25 1.29 -13.21 9.61
CA GLN A 25 0.30 -13.53 10.65
C GLN A 25 0.52 -12.77 11.96
N GLY A 26 1.74 -12.26 12.17
CA GLY A 26 2.15 -11.58 13.39
C GLY A 26 1.95 -10.06 13.35
N GLU A 27 2.73 -9.38 14.18
CA GLU A 27 2.81 -7.92 14.19
C GLU A 27 3.39 -7.40 12.87
N ILE A 28 2.82 -6.31 12.40
CA ILE A 28 3.25 -5.59 11.21
C ILE A 28 4.07 -4.41 11.70
N ASP A 29 5.23 -4.15 11.07
CA ASP A 29 6.14 -3.09 11.51
C ASP A 29 5.48 -1.72 11.48
N GLU A 30 4.68 -1.46 10.44
CA GLU A 30 3.96 -0.20 10.31
C GLU A 30 2.60 -0.37 9.66
N THR A 31 1.61 0.36 10.19
CA THR A 31 0.28 0.44 9.59
C THR A 31 -0.21 1.88 9.55
N LEU A 32 -0.36 2.43 8.35
CA LEU A 32 -0.92 3.76 8.09
C LEU A 32 -2.41 3.61 7.78
N ARG A 33 -3.26 4.43 8.40
CA ARG A 33 -4.71 4.29 8.33
C ARG A 33 -5.41 5.61 8.08
N LEU A 34 -6.39 5.58 7.18
CA LEU A 34 -7.44 6.58 7.11
C LEU A 34 -8.71 5.97 7.70
N THR A 35 -9.00 6.26 8.98
CA THR A 35 -10.12 5.66 9.71
C THR A 35 -11.47 6.08 9.13
N HIS A 36 -12.46 5.19 9.12
CA HIS A 36 -13.83 5.56 8.82
C HIS A 36 -14.54 6.04 10.09
N PRO A 37 -15.20 7.21 10.10
CA PRO A 37 -15.77 7.79 11.32
C PRO A 37 -16.98 7.02 11.90
N ARG A 38 -17.53 6.07 11.15
CA ARG A 38 -18.77 5.34 11.50
C ARG A 38 -18.71 3.82 11.32
N MET A 39 -17.71 3.32 10.59
CA MET A 39 -17.64 1.90 10.23
C MET A 39 -16.47 1.29 10.97
N ALA A 40 -16.56 -0.02 11.25
CA ALA A 40 -15.49 -0.75 11.93
C ALA A 40 -14.24 -0.94 11.04
N TRP A 41 -14.35 -0.72 9.73
CA TRP A 41 -13.23 -0.78 8.79
C TRP A 41 -12.70 0.60 8.45
N ASP A 42 -11.41 0.67 8.13
CA ASP A 42 -10.75 1.88 7.64
C ASP A 42 -11.21 2.21 6.21
N ARG A 43 -11.18 3.49 5.82
CA ARG A 43 -11.37 3.91 4.42
C ARG A 43 -10.22 3.44 3.56
N ALA A 44 -9.01 3.53 4.09
CA ALA A 44 -7.81 3.02 3.47
C ALA A 44 -6.79 2.61 4.54
N ARG A 45 -5.98 1.62 4.22
CA ARG A 45 -4.87 1.17 5.05
C ARG A 45 -3.71 0.73 4.17
N ILE A 46 -2.51 1.18 4.55
CA ILE A 46 -1.23 0.70 4.02
C ILE A 46 -0.52 -0.03 5.16
N GLU A 47 -0.04 -1.24 4.88
CA GLU A 47 0.80 -2.01 5.79
C GLU A 47 2.21 -2.10 5.19
N LEU A 48 3.24 -1.80 5.98
CA LEU A 48 4.64 -1.98 5.59
C LEU A 48 5.29 -2.98 6.53
N HIS A 49 6.07 -3.90 5.97
CA HIS A 49 6.76 -4.90 6.76
C HIS A 49 8.13 -5.23 6.19
N ARG A 50 9.13 -5.34 7.06
CA ARG A 50 10.47 -5.73 6.66
C ARG A 50 10.53 -7.24 6.46
N HIS A 51 10.96 -7.66 5.28
CA HIS A 51 11.22 -9.06 4.99
C HIS A 51 12.55 -9.51 5.60
N THR A 52 12.71 -10.83 5.76
CA THR A 52 13.88 -11.44 6.43
C THR A 52 15.20 -11.24 5.67
N ASP A 53 15.15 -10.94 4.38
CA ASP A 53 16.31 -10.58 3.54
C ASP A 53 16.68 -9.09 3.61
N GLY A 54 15.94 -8.30 4.40
CA GLY A 54 16.16 -6.87 4.58
C GLY A 54 15.39 -5.97 3.62
N LEU A 55 14.68 -6.51 2.62
CA LEU A 55 13.76 -5.75 1.77
C LEU A 55 12.51 -5.33 2.54
N TRP A 56 11.77 -4.38 1.98
CA TRP A 56 10.51 -3.88 2.52
C TRP A 56 9.35 -4.30 1.63
N MET A 57 8.32 -4.87 2.24
CA MET A 57 7.08 -5.23 1.57
C MET A 57 5.98 -4.24 1.92
N TRP A 58 4.99 -4.12 1.04
CA TRP A 58 3.79 -3.32 1.31
C TRP A 58 2.51 -4.10 1.01
N SER A 59 1.41 -3.60 1.56
CA SER A 59 0.08 -3.87 1.05
C SER A 59 -0.79 -2.62 1.05
N VAL A 60 -1.84 -2.65 0.22
CA VAL A 60 -2.85 -1.61 0.18
C VAL A 60 -4.24 -2.23 0.36
N SER A 61 -5.09 -1.51 1.09
CA SER A 61 -6.51 -1.80 1.17
C SER A 61 -7.32 -0.51 1.19
N PHE A 62 -8.48 -0.53 0.55
CA PHE A 62 -9.39 0.60 0.53
C PHE A 62 -10.85 0.16 0.46
N HIS A 63 -11.73 1.04 0.93
CA HIS A 63 -13.18 0.95 0.79
C HIS A 63 -13.74 2.33 0.47
N ALA A 64 -14.19 2.51 -0.78
CA ALA A 64 -14.69 3.77 -1.31
C ALA A 64 -15.91 3.55 -2.19
N ASP A 65 -16.98 4.28 -1.89
CA ASP A 65 -18.10 4.51 -2.82
C ASP A 65 -18.70 3.23 -3.44
N GLY A 66 -18.87 2.20 -2.59
CA GLY A 66 -19.46 0.90 -2.99
C GLY A 66 -18.44 -0.10 -3.55
N ARG A 67 -17.17 0.28 -3.69
CA ARG A 67 -16.07 -0.60 -4.08
C ARG A 67 -15.07 -0.75 -2.95
N GLY A 68 -14.45 -1.92 -2.86
CA GLY A 68 -13.33 -2.14 -1.96
C GLY A 68 -12.41 -3.23 -2.49
N SER A 69 -11.15 -3.14 -2.10
CA SER A 69 -10.13 -4.14 -2.39
C SER A 69 -9.06 -4.05 -1.33
N GLY A 70 -8.45 -5.18 -0.99
CA GLY A 70 -7.36 -5.18 -0.04
C GLY A 70 -6.73 -6.54 0.10
N TYR A 71 -5.49 -6.53 0.59
CA TYR A 71 -4.75 -7.72 0.97
C TYR A 71 -3.86 -7.40 2.16
N ARG A 72 -3.46 -8.44 2.89
CA ARG A 72 -2.55 -8.32 4.02
C ARG A 72 -1.11 -8.38 3.54
N VAL A 73 -0.21 -7.57 4.11
CA VAL A 73 1.21 -7.58 3.70
C VAL A 73 1.83 -8.96 3.82
N GLY A 74 2.73 -9.28 2.90
CA GLY A 74 3.54 -10.50 2.96
C GLY A 74 4.19 -10.89 1.63
N PRO A 75 5.14 -11.83 1.69
CA PRO A 75 5.97 -12.23 0.56
C PRO A 75 5.17 -12.88 -0.56
N LYS A 76 3.96 -13.38 -0.27
CA LYS A 76 3.02 -13.90 -1.25
C LYS A 76 2.77 -12.96 -2.43
N TRP A 77 2.81 -11.63 -2.23
CA TRP A 77 2.37 -10.70 -3.28
C TRP A 77 3.48 -10.28 -4.23
N GLY A 78 4.75 -10.60 -3.95
CA GLY A 78 5.87 -10.21 -4.81
C GLY A 78 6.23 -8.72 -4.74
N HIS A 79 5.65 -7.97 -3.81
CA HIS A 79 5.85 -6.53 -3.64
C HIS A 79 7.01 -6.25 -2.68
N PHE A 80 8.17 -5.88 -3.22
CA PHE A 80 9.36 -5.55 -2.43
C PHE A 80 10.02 -4.24 -2.87
N ALA A 81 10.65 -3.54 -1.94
CA ALA A 81 11.43 -2.33 -2.16
C ALA A 81 12.69 -2.37 -1.29
N LYS A 82 13.74 -1.65 -1.68
CA LYS A 82 15.00 -1.67 -0.92
C LYS A 82 14.92 -0.88 0.39
N SER A 83 14.00 0.05 0.50
CA SER A 83 13.82 0.88 1.69
C SER A 83 12.35 1.00 2.08
N ARG A 84 12.11 1.41 3.34
CA ARG A 84 10.77 1.72 3.86
C ARG A 84 10.11 2.83 3.06
N GLU A 85 10.87 3.87 2.72
CA GLU A 85 10.35 5.01 1.95
C GLU A 85 9.93 4.62 0.54
N ASP A 86 10.71 3.77 -0.12
CA ASP A 86 10.34 3.27 -1.45
C ASP A 86 9.12 2.36 -1.35
N ALA A 87 9.02 1.50 -0.33
CA ALA A 87 7.82 0.69 -0.11
C ALA A 87 6.58 1.55 0.12
N LEU A 88 6.70 2.66 0.87
CA LEU A 88 5.61 3.61 1.06
C LEU A 88 5.24 4.30 -0.25
N HIS A 89 6.22 4.76 -1.02
CA HIS A 89 6.00 5.37 -2.34
C HIS A 89 5.22 4.43 -3.26
N TRP A 90 5.68 3.18 -3.42
CA TRP A 90 5.02 2.18 -4.27
C TRP A 90 3.62 1.79 -3.74
N ALA A 91 3.42 1.76 -2.42
CA ALA A 91 2.09 1.57 -1.84
C ALA A 91 1.14 2.73 -2.15
N VAL A 92 1.62 3.98 -2.12
CA VAL A 92 0.83 5.16 -2.49
C VAL A 92 0.49 5.13 -3.97
N ASP A 93 1.46 4.85 -4.85
CA ASP A 93 1.26 4.73 -6.29
C ASP A 93 0.21 3.65 -6.61
N GLU A 94 0.37 2.44 -6.05
CA GLU A 94 -0.58 1.34 -6.25
C GLU A 94 -2.00 1.72 -5.77
N LEU A 95 -2.12 2.37 -4.61
CA LEU A 95 -3.41 2.81 -4.08
C LEU A 95 -4.07 3.84 -5.01
N LEU A 96 -3.30 4.80 -5.52
CA LEU A 96 -3.80 5.81 -6.45
C LEU A 96 -4.24 5.18 -7.78
N THR A 97 -3.44 4.26 -8.34
CA THR A 97 -3.78 3.52 -9.57
C THR A 97 -5.08 2.72 -9.38
N ARG A 98 -5.24 2.01 -8.27
CA ARG A 98 -6.47 1.25 -7.97
C ARG A 98 -7.71 2.14 -7.87
N LEU A 99 -7.52 3.41 -7.48
CA LEU A 99 -8.59 4.40 -7.36
C LEU A 99 -8.87 5.16 -8.67
N GLU A 100 -8.08 5.03 -9.74
CA GLU A 100 -8.30 5.79 -10.98
C GLU A 100 -9.72 5.66 -11.55
N SER A 101 -10.32 4.47 -11.40
CA SER A 101 -11.67 4.15 -11.90
C SER A 101 -12.78 4.30 -10.84
N VAL A 102 -12.49 4.85 -9.66
CA VAL A 102 -13.45 4.96 -8.54
C VAL A 102 -13.81 6.41 -8.29
N GLU A 103 -15.02 6.81 -8.63
CA GLU A 103 -15.50 8.17 -8.39
C GLU A 103 -16.24 8.28 -7.05
N GLY A 104 -16.18 9.47 -6.44
CA GLY A 104 -16.96 9.79 -5.24
C GLY A 104 -16.14 10.39 -4.10
N LYS A 105 -16.87 10.88 -3.09
CA LYS A 105 -16.29 11.64 -1.98
C LYS A 105 -15.32 10.81 -1.15
N ASN A 106 -15.55 9.51 -1.02
CA ASN A 106 -14.66 8.66 -0.23
C ASN A 106 -13.37 8.38 -1.00
N ALA A 107 -13.46 8.15 -2.31
CA ALA A 107 -12.30 8.04 -3.18
C ALA A 107 -11.44 9.32 -3.15
N ASP A 108 -12.06 10.49 -3.20
CA ASP A 108 -11.35 11.78 -3.12
C ASP A 108 -10.61 11.97 -1.79
N LEU A 109 -11.25 11.60 -0.67
CA LEU A 109 -10.60 11.63 0.65
C LEU A 109 -9.40 10.70 0.70
N ILE A 110 -9.49 9.50 0.12
CA ILE A 110 -8.37 8.55 0.11
C ILE A 110 -7.24 9.06 -0.78
N ARG A 111 -7.53 9.63 -1.95
CA ARG A 111 -6.50 10.24 -2.82
C ARG A 111 -5.77 11.38 -2.13
N ALA A 112 -6.51 12.27 -1.47
CA ALA A 112 -5.93 13.39 -0.73
C ALA A 112 -5.04 12.90 0.43
N TRP A 113 -5.52 11.90 1.18
CA TRP A 113 -4.73 11.25 2.23
C TRP A 113 -3.46 10.61 1.68
N ALA A 114 -3.56 9.79 0.63
CA ALA A 114 -2.44 9.06 0.05
C ALA A 114 -1.35 10.01 -0.46
N ARG A 115 -1.73 11.11 -1.13
CA ARG A 115 -0.80 12.15 -1.59
C ARG A 115 -0.13 12.93 -0.47
N GLY A 116 -0.69 12.92 0.74
CA GLY A 116 -0.06 13.55 1.90
C GLY A 116 0.94 12.66 2.64
N LEU A 117 1.06 11.38 2.23
CA LEU A 117 2.01 10.42 2.81
C LEU A 117 3.35 10.38 2.06
N ALA A 118 3.36 10.82 0.80
CA ALA A 118 4.51 10.77 -0.11
C ALA A 118 5.08 12.18 -0.35
#